data_AF-A0A2V7NWT6-F1
#
_entry.id   AF-A0A2V7NWT6-F1
#
_cell.length_a   1.000
_cell.length_b   1.000
_cell.length_c   1.000
_cell.angle_alpha   90.00
_cell.angle_beta   90.00
_cell.angle_gamma   90.00
#
_symmetry.space_group_name_H-M   'P 1'
#
loop_
_entity.id
_entity.type
_entity.pdbx_description
1 polymer ?
#
loop_
_entity_poly.entity_id
_entity_poly.type
_entity_poly.pdbx_seq_one_letter_code
_entity_poly.pdbx_strand_id
1 'polypeptide(L)'
;MTTATPAVPTATSRTEQLFPILTPAQVARIATHGRVRRVGDDEVLVEPGKPVAHFFVVTEGRVEVFRPDGTGTGPEAVFGPGQFTGEVTLLSGRRGLARIQAGAAGEVIEVGR
;
A
#
# COMPACT_ATOMS: atom_id res chain seq x y z
N MET A 1 40.54 21.06 13.95
CA MET A 1 39.34 20.23 14.11
C MET A 1 38.20 20.92 13.39
N THR A 2 37.92 20.54 12.15
CA THR A 2 36.85 21.14 11.33
C THR A 2 35.59 20.31 11.51
N THR A 3 34.58 20.87 12.15
CA THR A 3 33.24 20.29 12.25
C THR A 3 32.57 20.37 10.89
N ALA A 4 32.24 19.21 10.31
CA ALA A 4 31.44 19.12 9.09
C ALA A 4 29.98 19.50 9.41
N THR A 5 29.47 20.51 8.70
CA THR A 5 28.06 20.90 8.68
C THR A 5 27.21 19.71 8.20
N PRO A 6 26.13 19.30 8.90
CA PRO A 6 25.24 18.27 8.39
C PRO A 6 24.49 18.81 7.16
N ALA A 7 24.60 18.10 6.04
CA ALA A 7 23.85 18.41 4.84
C ALA A 7 22.34 18.22 5.11
N VAL A 8 21.55 19.22 4.77
CA VAL A 8 20.08 19.17 4.85
C VAL A 8 19.59 18.20 3.77
N PRO A 9 18.79 17.16 4.09
CA PRO A 9 18.28 16.24 3.08
C PRO A 9 17.32 16.97 2.14
N THR A 10 17.62 16.92 0.85
CA THR A 10 16.84 17.53 -0.23
C THR A 10 15.45 16.89 -0.34
N ALA A 11 14.40 17.72 -0.45
CA ALA A 11 12.98 17.36 -0.32
C ALA A 11 12.40 16.35 -1.32
N THR A 12 13.19 15.79 -2.24
CA THR A 12 12.79 14.65 -3.10
C THR A 12 12.55 13.36 -2.28
N SER A 13 12.92 13.34 -1.00
CA SER A 13 13.16 12.13 -0.23
C SER A 13 12.25 11.92 0.99
N ARG A 14 10.99 12.38 1.00
CA ARG A 14 10.04 12.04 2.09
C ARG A 14 8.86 11.21 1.61
N THR A 15 8.24 11.57 0.49
CA THR A 15 7.09 10.82 -0.05
C THR A 15 7.52 9.43 -0.55
N GLU A 16 8.66 9.31 -1.23
CA GLU A 16 9.21 8.00 -1.66
C GLU A 16 9.71 7.15 -0.48
N GLN A 17 10.13 7.77 0.62
CA GLN A 17 10.49 7.04 1.85
C GLN A 17 9.24 6.51 2.57
N LEU A 18 8.12 7.24 2.49
CA LEU A 18 6.86 6.85 3.10
C LEU A 18 6.07 5.87 2.21
N PHE A 19 6.24 5.94 0.89
CA PHE A 19 5.52 5.14 -0.10
C PHE A 19 6.46 4.65 -1.22
N PRO A 20 7.43 3.78 -0.90
CA PRO A 20 8.39 3.29 -1.89
C PRO A 20 7.70 2.47 -2.99
N ILE A 21 8.22 2.60 -4.21
CA ILE A 21 7.85 1.74 -5.34
C ILE A 21 8.84 0.59 -5.40
N LEU A 22 8.34 -0.64 -5.34
CA LEU A 22 9.16 -1.84 -5.45
C LEU A 22 9.66 -2.02 -6.87
N THR A 23 10.92 -2.42 -6.99
CA THR A 23 11.48 -2.83 -8.28
C THR A 23 10.83 -4.12 -8.78
N PRO A 24 10.86 -4.39 -10.10
CA PRO A 24 10.32 -5.64 -10.65
C PRO A 24 10.90 -6.90 -10.00
N ALA A 25 12.19 -6.89 -9.64
CA ALA A 25 12.85 -8.01 -8.95
C ALA A 25 12.33 -8.21 -7.52
N GLN A 26 11.99 -7.11 -6.82
CA GLN A 26 11.36 -7.19 -5.49
C GLN A 26 9.92 -7.69 -5.58
N VAL A 27 9.14 -7.20 -6.56
CA VAL A 27 7.77 -7.71 -6.82
C VAL A 27 7.80 -9.20 -7.13
N ALA A 28 8.71 -9.65 -8.00
CA ALA A 28 8.87 -11.07 -8.32
C ALA A 28 9.19 -11.92 -7.08
N ARG A 29 10.02 -11.41 -6.16
CA ARG A 29 10.31 -12.09 -4.88
C ARG A 29 9.10 -12.15 -3.96
N ILE A 30 8.26 -11.11 -3.93
CA ILE A 30 7.02 -11.13 -3.14
C ILE A 30 6.03 -12.11 -3.75
N ALA A 31 5.93 -12.18 -5.08
CA ALA A 31 5.04 -13.10 -5.77
C ALA A 31 5.29 -14.58 -5.41
N THR A 32 6.52 -14.97 -5.02
CA THR A 32 6.80 -16.33 -4.55
C THR A 32 6.24 -16.64 -3.16
N HIS A 33 5.81 -15.62 -2.40
CA HIS A 33 5.27 -15.73 -1.05
C HIS A 33 3.79 -15.32 -0.95
N GLY A 34 3.20 -14.88 -2.06
CA GLY A 34 1.81 -14.43 -2.13
C GLY A 34 1.03 -15.13 -3.23
N ARG A 35 -0.20 -14.68 -3.43
CA ARG A 35 -1.06 -15.12 -4.51
C ARG A 35 -1.41 -13.95 -5.42
N VAL A 36 -1.21 -14.13 -6.72
CA VAL A 36 -1.72 -13.19 -7.72
C VAL A 36 -3.24 -13.31 -7.79
N ARG A 37 -3.93 -12.17 -7.68
CA ARG A 37 -5.38 -12.07 -7.67
C ARG A 37 -5.82 -10.90 -8.52
N ARG A 38 -6.79 -11.15 -9.41
CA ARG A 38 -7.50 -10.09 -10.11
C ARG A 38 -8.56 -9.47 -9.21
N VAL A 39 -8.74 -8.17 -9.37
CA VAL A 39 -9.71 -7.36 -8.64
C VAL A 39 -10.61 -6.64 -9.64
N GLY A 40 -11.89 -6.57 -9.32
CA GLY A 40 -12.89 -5.83 -10.09
C GLY A 40 -12.88 -4.33 -9.75
N ASP A 41 -13.62 -3.57 -10.55
CA ASP A 41 -13.88 -2.16 -10.27
C ASP A 41 -14.62 -2.01 -8.93
N ASP A 42 -14.23 -1.01 -8.13
CA ASP A 42 -14.73 -0.74 -6.77
C ASP A 42 -14.67 -1.92 -5.78
N GLU A 43 -13.94 -2.99 -6.09
CA GLU A 43 -13.88 -4.19 -5.23
C GLU A 43 -13.19 -3.88 -3.90
N VAL A 44 -13.87 -4.16 -2.79
CA VAL A 44 -13.35 -3.94 -1.43
C VAL A 44 -12.41 -5.08 -1.04
N LEU A 45 -11.15 -4.73 -0.76
CA LEU A 45 -10.11 -5.65 -0.32
C LEU A 45 -10.00 -5.69 1.21
N VAL A 46 -10.24 -4.56 1.87
CA VAL A 46 -10.27 -4.43 3.33
C VAL A 46 -11.45 -3.58 3.75
N GLU A 47 -12.25 -4.13 4.67
CA GLU A 47 -13.32 -3.42 5.34
C GLU A 47 -12.84 -2.93 6.73
N PRO A 48 -13.08 -1.66 7.10
CA PRO A 48 -12.79 -1.16 8.43
C PRO A 48 -13.40 -2.01 9.54
N GLY A 49 -12.66 -2.17 10.64
CA GLY A 49 -13.11 -2.92 11.82
C GLY A 49 -13.12 -4.44 11.65
N LYS A 50 -12.83 -4.97 10.45
CA LYS A 50 -12.64 -6.40 10.20
C LYS A 50 -11.18 -6.82 10.37
N PRO A 51 -10.90 -8.10 10.69
CA PRO A 51 -9.54 -8.64 10.65
C PRO A 51 -8.94 -8.51 9.25
N VAL A 52 -7.67 -8.10 9.16
CA VAL A 52 -6.93 -8.05 7.91
C VAL A 52 -5.92 -9.20 7.90
N ALA A 53 -6.09 -10.11 6.95
CA ALA A 53 -5.25 -11.31 6.83
C ALA A 53 -4.10 -11.15 5.85
N HIS A 54 -4.12 -10.10 5.01
CA HIS A 54 -3.16 -9.90 3.93
C HIS A 54 -2.74 -8.43 3.79
N PHE A 55 -1.53 -8.20 3.29
CA PHE A 55 -1.18 -6.95 2.62
C PHE A 55 -1.18 -7.16 1.11
N PHE A 56 -1.26 -6.06 0.36
CA PHE A 56 -1.42 -6.11 -1.09
C PHE A 56 -0.29 -5.36 -1.78
N VAL A 57 0.28 -5.94 -2.83
CA VAL A 57 1.16 -5.25 -3.78
C VAL A 57 0.41 -5.10 -5.10
N VAL A 58 0.31 -3.89 -5.63
CA VAL A 58 -0.39 -3.65 -6.90
C VAL A 58 0.52 -4.04 -8.06
N THR A 59 0.04 -4.86 -8.99
CA THR A 59 0.75 -5.23 -10.23
C THR A 59 0.10 -4.62 -11.47
N GLU A 60 -1.21 -4.36 -11.42
CA GLU A 60 -1.96 -3.68 -12.49
C GLU A 60 -3.09 -2.83 -11.88
N GLY A 61 -3.36 -1.66 -12.47
CA GLY A 61 -4.44 -0.76 -12.02
C GLY A 61 -4.03 0.09 -10.81
N ARG A 62 -4.97 0.32 -9.90
CA ARG A 62 -4.72 1.08 -8.66
C ARG A 62 -5.62 0.64 -7.51
N VAL A 63 -5.11 0.82 -6.30
CA VAL A 63 -5.83 0.61 -5.04
C VAL A 63 -5.93 1.93 -4.30
N GLU A 64 -7.09 2.19 -3.71
CA GLU A 64 -7.46 3.43 -3.05
C GLU A 64 -7.78 3.17 -1.58
N VAL A 65 -7.33 4.08 -0.71
CA VAL A 65 -7.51 3.97 0.74
C VAL A 65 -8.38 5.12 1.24
N PHE A 66 -9.44 4.78 1.96
CA PHE A 66 -10.41 5.72 2.52
C PHE A 66 -10.48 5.60 4.04
N ARG A 67 -10.41 6.74 4.76
CA ARG A 67 -10.68 6.76 6.20
C ARG A 67 -12.20 6.76 6.45
N PRO A 68 -12.70 5.97 7.43
CA PRO A 68 -14.11 5.92 7.77
C PRO A 68 -14.70 7.29 8.16
N ASP A 69 -13.90 8.11 8.85
CA ASP A 69 -14.33 9.42 9.38
C ASP A 69 -13.87 10.60 8.52
N GLY A 70 -13.40 10.34 7.30
CA GLY A 70 -12.89 11.38 6.41
C GLY A 70 -14.00 12.31 5.92
N THR A 71 -13.86 13.61 6.15
CA THR A 71 -14.78 14.65 5.63
C THR A 71 -14.58 14.96 4.14
N GLY A 72 -13.69 14.24 3.46
CA GLY A 72 -13.33 14.45 2.06
C GLY A 72 -14.07 13.51 1.11
N THR A 73 -14.36 13.97 -0.10
CA THR A 73 -15.08 13.21 -1.13
C THR A 73 -14.19 12.19 -1.88
N GLY A 74 -12.93 11.99 -1.48
CA GLY A 74 -11.96 11.20 -2.25
C GLY A 74 -11.00 10.38 -1.38
N PRO A 75 -10.17 9.52 -2.01
CA PRO A 75 -9.23 8.66 -1.30
C PRO A 75 -8.14 9.49 -0.62
N GLU A 76 -7.70 9.03 0.54
CA GLU A 76 -6.58 9.62 1.26
C GLU A 76 -5.23 9.23 0.63
N ALA A 77 -5.16 8.01 0.08
CA ALA A 77 -3.99 7.52 -0.61
C ALA A 77 -4.38 6.63 -1.79
N VAL A 78 -3.55 6.67 -2.82
CA VAL A 78 -3.71 5.88 -4.05
C VAL A 78 -2.38 5.17 -4.33
N PHE A 79 -2.46 3.87 -4.57
CA PHE A 79 -1.32 2.98 -4.78
C PHE A 79 -1.40 2.37 -6.18
N GLY A 80 -0.36 2.60 -6.98
CA GLY A 80 -0.22 2.05 -8.33
C GLY A 80 0.79 0.89 -8.38
N PRO A 81 1.13 0.40 -9.60
CA PRO A 81 2.01 -0.75 -9.78
C PRO A 81 3.35 -0.62 -9.04
N GLY A 82 3.72 -1.69 -8.34
CA GLY A 82 4.92 -1.76 -7.50
C GLY A 82 4.75 -1.15 -6.10
N GLN A 83 3.65 -0.46 -5.80
CA GLN A 83 3.35 0.02 -4.45
C GLN A 83 2.53 -1.01 -3.67
N PHE A 84 2.50 -0.86 -2.34
CA PHE A 84 1.83 -1.80 -1.45
C PHE A 84 1.08 -1.08 -0.31
N THR A 85 0.08 -1.76 0.25
CA THR A 85 -0.73 -1.26 1.35
C THR A 85 -1.29 -2.39 2.22
N GLY A 86 -1.77 -2.06 3.42
CA GLY A 86 -2.31 -3.02 4.40
C GLY A 86 -1.26 -3.63 5.33
N GLU A 87 0.02 -3.31 5.15
CA GLU A 87 1.15 -3.86 5.90
C GLU A 87 1.09 -3.51 7.39
N VAL A 88 0.79 -2.26 7.75
CA VAL A 88 0.69 -1.85 9.16
C VAL A 88 -0.40 -2.64 9.86
N THR A 89 -1.55 -2.83 9.22
CA THR A 89 -2.66 -3.57 9.81
C THR A 89 -2.29 -5.05 9.99
N LEU A 90 -1.70 -5.67 8.96
CA LEU A 90 -1.26 -7.06 9.02
C LEU A 90 -0.21 -7.30 10.10
N LEU A 91 0.85 -6.49 10.12
CA LEU A 91 2.01 -6.64 11.01
C LEU A 91 1.67 -6.29 12.46
N SER A 92 0.77 -5.33 12.69
CA SER A 92 0.30 -5.00 14.04
C SER A 92 -0.77 -5.97 14.57
N GLY A 93 -1.40 -6.78 13.70
CA GLY A 93 -2.52 -7.65 14.08
C GLY A 93 -3.79 -6.87 14.47
N ARG A 94 -3.83 -5.56 14.19
CA ARG A 94 -4.98 -4.70 14.48
C ARG A 94 -6.07 -4.95 13.43
N ARG A 95 -7.30 -4.52 13.74
CA ARG A 95 -8.40 -4.49 12.77
C ARG A 95 -8.15 -3.41 11.72
N GLY A 96 -8.72 -3.57 10.53
CA GLY A 96 -8.66 -2.59 9.45
C GLY A 96 -9.00 -1.19 9.94
N LEU A 97 -8.06 -0.25 9.83
CA LEU A 97 -8.25 1.15 10.23
C LEU A 97 -8.87 2.00 9.11
N ALA A 98 -8.71 1.56 7.87
CA ALA A 98 -9.16 2.22 6.66
C ALA A 98 -9.77 1.19 5.71
N ARG A 99 -10.67 1.67 4.83
CA ARG A 99 -11.18 0.87 3.72
C ARG A 99 -10.13 0.87 2.63
N ILE A 100 -9.85 -0.30 2.08
CA ILE A 100 -8.97 -0.47 0.92
C ILE A 100 -9.81 -1.07 -0.20
N GLN A 101 -9.86 -0.42 -1.34
CA GLN A 101 -10.60 -0.91 -2.50
C GLN A 101 -9.83 -0.70 -3.80
N ALA A 102 -10.15 -1.49 -4.83
CA ALA A 102 -9.68 -1.23 -6.18
C ALA A 102 -10.37 0.04 -6.73
N GLY A 103 -9.61 0.92 -7.37
CA GLY A 103 -10.16 2.12 -8.04
C GLY A 103 -10.54 1.88 -9.52
N ALA A 104 -10.25 0.69 -10.02
CA ALA A 104 -10.59 0.13 -11.33
C ALA A 104 -10.25 -1.36 -11.33
N ALA A 105 -10.75 -2.12 -12.33
CA ALA A 105 -10.31 -3.49 -12.53
C ALA A 105 -8.77 -3.57 -12.69
N GLY A 106 -8.15 -4.59 -12.10
CA GLY A 106 -6.70 -4.71 -12.07
C GLY A 106 -6.20 -6.00 -11.41
N GLU A 107 -4.97 -5.96 -10.91
CA GLU A 107 -4.28 -7.11 -10.34
C GLU A 107 -3.43 -6.72 -9.13
N VAL A 108 -3.48 -7.56 -8.10
CA VAL A 108 -2.68 -7.44 -6.89
C VAL A 108 -2.04 -8.79 -6.54
N ILE A 109 -0.95 -8.73 -5.79
CA ILE A 109 -0.42 -9.88 -5.04
C ILE A 109 -0.91 -9.73 -3.60
N GLU A 110 -1.70 -10.70 -3.11
CA GLU A 110 -2.08 -10.77 -1.70
C GLU A 110 -1.09 -11.65 -0.94
N VAL A 111 -0.55 -11.12 0.16
CA VAL A 111 0.50 -11.78 0.96
C VAL A 111 0.02 -11.86 2.40
N GLY A 112 -0.03 -13.08 2.93
CA GLY A 112 -0.39 -13.33 4.33
C GLY A 112 0.71 -12.93 5.32
N ARG A 113 0.40 -13.05 6.62
CA ARG A 113 1.38 -12.95 7.70
C ARG A 113 2.33 -14.15 7.70
#